data_AF-A0A8J8MDV4-F1
#
_entry.id   AF-A0A8J8MDV4-F1
#
_cell.length_a   1.000
_cell.length_b   1.000
_cell.length_c   1.000
_cell.angle_alpha   90.00
_cell.angle_beta   90.00
_cell.angle_gamma   90.00
#
_symmetry.space_group_name_H-M   'P 1'
#
loop_
_entity.id
_entity.type
_entity.pdbx_description
1 polymer ?
#
loop_
_entity_poly.entity_id
_entity_poly.type
_entity_poly.pdbx_seq_one_letter_code
_entity_poly.pdbx_strand_id
1 'polypeptide(L)'
;MDKDFEKVIQELKLQLLPNDIWDNLPSGDFPLNVGNYQKFNFEIRPREKCHYKGHFHVKAGEFSGSYLIVPVQKRDGNFSSKDNKIIINWGIAHQDILICKWNSLHPDKEIIING
;
A
#
# COMPACT_ATOMS: atom_id res chain seq x y z
N MET A 1 3.16 -14.93 19.72
CA MET A 1 2.52 -14.13 18.66
C MET A 1 1.23 -13.60 19.27
N ASP A 2 0.97 -12.30 19.16
CA ASP A 2 -0.12 -11.63 19.88
C ASP A 2 -1.47 -11.99 19.26
N LYS A 3 -2.38 -12.60 20.02
CA LYS A 3 -3.65 -13.13 19.50
C LYS A 3 -4.57 -12.03 18.97
N ASP A 4 -4.42 -10.82 19.49
CA ASP A 4 -5.14 -9.65 18.99
C ASP A 4 -4.62 -9.21 17.61
N PHE A 5 -3.37 -9.51 17.29
CA PHE A 5 -2.75 -9.18 16.01
C PHE A 5 -3.20 -10.12 14.88
N GLU A 6 -3.35 -11.41 15.16
CA GLU A 6 -3.90 -12.38 14.19
C GLU A 6 -5.36 -12.08 13.86
N LYS A 7 -6.13 -11.64 14.85
CA LYS A 7 -7.52 -11.20 14.66
C LYS A 7 -7.61 -9.95 13.78
N VAL A 8 -6.73 -8.97 13.99
CA VAL A 8 -6.62 -7.79 13.11
C VAL A 8 -6.24 -8.18 11.69
N ILE A 9 -5.35 -9.15 11.48
CA ILE A 9 -5.00 -9.64 10.13
C ILE A 9 -6.20 -10.34 9.47
N GLN A 10 -6.97 -11.13 10.21
CA GLN A 10 -8.19 -11.76 9.69
C GLN A 10 -9.29 -10.73 9.37
N GLU A 11 -9.44 -9.69 10.19
CA GLU A 11 -10.40 -8.61 9.96
C GLU A 11 -9.98 -7.70 8.78
N LEU A 12 -8.67 -7.48 8.58
CA LEU A 12 -8.13 -6.76 7.42
C LEU A 12 -8.32 -7.53 6.10
N LYS A 13 -8.38 -8.87 6.14
CA LYS A 13 -8.75 -9.69 4.97
C LYS A 13 -10.22 -9.53 4.55
N LEU A 14 -11.05 -8.89 5.38
CA LEU A 14 -12.51 -8.77 5.17
C LEU A 14 -12.99 -7.39 4.68
N GLN A 15 -12.08 -6.46 4.35
CA GLN A 15 -12.42 -5.21 3.65
C GLN A 15 -11.81 -5.15 2.24
N LEU A 16 -11.55 -6.31 1.62
CA LEU A 16 -11.32 -6.36 0.18
C LEU A 16 -12.63 -5.96 -0.50
N LEU A 17 -12.71 -4.72 -0.96
CA LEU A 17 -13.75 -4.30 -1.89
C LEU A 17 -13.75 -5.29 -3.06
N PRO A 18 -14.93 -5.69 -3.58
CA PRO A 18 -15.04 -6.51 -4.78
C PRO A 18 -14.09 -6.00 -5.88
N ASN A 19 -13.43 -6.92 -6.60
CA ASN A 19 -12.42 -6.62 -7.62
C ASN A 19 -12.87 -5.53 -8.63
N ASP A 20 -14.16 -5.47 -8.89
CA ASP A 20 -14.92 -4.55 -9.74
C ASP A 20 -14.98 -3.08 -9.26
N ILE A 21 -14.60 -2.79 -8.01
CA ILE A 21 -14.47 -1.40 -7.52
C ILE A 21 -13.08 -0.82 -7.83
N TRP A 22 -12.05 -1.67 -7.95
CA TRP A 22 -10.66 -1.22 -8.14
C TRP A 22 -10.39 -0.64 -9.54
N ASP A 23 -11.14 -1.11 -10.55
CA ASP A 23 -11.06 -0.60 -11.93
C ASP A 23 -11.64 0.81 -12.10
N ASN A 24 -12.50 1.24 -11.17
CA ASN A 24 -13.22 2.53 -11.23
C ASN A 24 -12.77 3.54 -10.17
N LEU A 25 -11.72 3.25 -9.39
CA LEU A 25 -11.20 4.23 -8.43
C LEU A 25 -10.43 5.34 -9.16
N PRO A 26 -10.89 6.61 -9.08
CA PRO A 26 -10.16 7.73 -9.64
C PRO A 26 -8.80 7.79 -8.96
N SER A 27 -7.75 7.99 -9.75
CA SER A 27 -6.35 8.15 -9.35
C SER A 27 -6.08 8.20 -7.83
N GLY A 28 -5.68 7.07 -7.27
CA GLY A 28 -4.54 7.04 -6.34
C GLY A 28 -4.81 7.05 -4.84
N ASP A 29 -6.02 6.95 -4.33
CA ASP A 29 -6.23 6.83 -2.87
C ASP A 29 -6.84 5.46 -2.53
N PHE A 30 -6.06 4.62 -1.83
CA PHE A 30 -6.53 3.39 -1.23
C PHE A 30 -6.69 3.61 0.28
N PRO A 31 -7.91 3.85 0.77
CA PRO A 31 -8.12 4.08 2.19
C PRO A 31 -8.03 2.77 2.98
N LEU A 32 -7.24 2.72 4.05
CA LEU A 32 -7.29 1.63 5.02
C LEU A 32 -7.89 2.08 6.34
N ASN A 33 -8.99 1.45 6.70
CA ASN A 33 -9.60 1.60 8.02
C ASN A 33 -9.00 0.58 8.97
N VAL A 34 -8.54 1.03 10.15
CA VAL A 34 -8.13 0.15 11.25
C VAL A 34 -9.18 0.34 12.35
N GLY A 35 -10.14 -0.59 12.42
CA GLY A 35 -11.36 -0.40 13.21
C GLY A 35 -12.29 0.66 12.59
N ASN A 36 -12.83 1.57 13.40
CA ASN A 36 -13.73 2.65 12.95
C ASN A 36 -13.02 3.92 12.45
N TYR A 37 -11.69 3.91 12.31
CA TYR A 37 -10.90 5.08 11.94
C TYR A 37 -10.08 4.81 10.68
N GLN A 38 -10.22 5.70 9.69
CA GLN A 38 -9.33 5.77 8.54
C GLN A 38 -7.97 6.30 9.02
N LYS A 39 -7.06 5.38 9.34
CA LYS A 39 -5.76 5.75 9.92
C LYS A 39 -4.73 6.06 8.84
N PHE A 40 -4.79 5.39 7.69
CA PHE A 40 -3.80 5.52 6.63
C PHE A 40 -4.47 5.74 5.29
N ASN A 41 -3.91 6.67 4.51
CA ASN A 41 -4.20 6.82 3.10
C ASN A 41 -2.99 6.36 2.29
N PHE A 42 -3.19 5.42 1.35
CA PHE A 42 -2.15 4.85 0.52
C PHE A 42 -2.28 5.35 -0.91
N GLU A 43 -1.18 5.80 -1.52
CA GLU A 43 -1.22 6.33 -2.88
C GLU A 43 -0.08 5.82 -3.77
N ILE A 44 -0.40 5.57 -5.05
CA ILE A 44 0.59 5.47 -6.12
C ILE A 44 0.44 6.72 -6.99
N ARG A 45 1.48 7.53 -7.02
CA ARG A 45 1.45 8.81 -7.73
C ARG A 45 1.71 8.59 -9.22
N PRO A 46 1.01 9.32 -10.12
CA PRO A 46 1.21 9.23 -11.57
C PRO A 46 2.51 9.90 -12.03
N ARG A 47 3.06 10.83 -11.24
CA ARG A 47 4.33 11.52 -11.53
C ARG A 47 5.36 11.15 -10.49
N GLU A 48 6.20 10.19 -10.84
CA GLU A 48 7.38 9.82 -10.08
C GLU A 48 8.64 10.05 -10.92
N LYS A 49 9.73 10.50 -10.29
CA LYS A 49 10.98 10.73 -11.04
C LYS A 49 11.41 9.43 -11.72
N CYS A 50 12.02 9.55 -12.91
CA CYS A 50 12.34 8.44 -13.80
C CYS A 50 13.27 7.37 -13.21
N HIS A 51 13.97 7.66 -12.11
CA HIS A 51 14.94 6.75 -11.50
C HIS A 51 14.42 6.00 -10.25
N TYR A 52 13.15 6.17 -9.88
CA TYR A 52 12.63 5.53 -8.66
C TYR A 52 12.03 4.16 -8.95
N LYS A 53 12.48 3.17 -8.16
CA LYS A 53 11.88 1.84 -8.09
C LYS A 53 10.40 1.94 -7.73
N GLY A 54 9.62 0.94 -8.13
CA GLY A 54 8.21 0.80 -7.77
C GLY A 54 7.95 0.99 -6.28
N HIS A 55 7.16 2.00 -5.94
CA HIS A 55 6.84 2.34 -4.57
C HIS A 55 5.45 2.97 -4.43
N PHE A 56 4.88 2.88 -3.23
CA PHE A 56 3.66 3.58 -2.83
C PHE A 56 3.97 4.53 -1.67
N HIS A 57 3.14 5.55 -1.51
CA HIS A 57 3.22 6.50 -0.40
C HIS A 57 2.10 6.25 0.58
N VAL A 58 2.33 6.62 1.84
CA VAL A 58 1.34 6.52 2.90
C VAL A 58 1.29 7.83 3.67
N LYS A 59 0.09 8.30 4.00
CA LYS A 59 -0.15 9.47 4.85
C LYS A 59 -1.07 9.13 6.02
N ALA A 60 -0.80 9.72 7.18
CA ALA A 60 -1.67 9.66 8.36
C ALA A 60 -1.53 10.96 9.18
N GLY A 61 -2.43 11.92 8.99
CA GLY A 61 -2.26 13.27 9.56
C GLY A 61 -0.95 13.90 9.08
N GLU A 62 -0.10 14.33 10.02
CA GLU A 62 1.23 14.90 9.76
C GLU A 62 2.31 13.86 9.39
N PHE A 63 1.98 12.56 9.50
CA PHE A 63 2.93 11.49 9.17
C PHE A 63 2.86 11.14 7.70
N SER A 64 4.03 10.93 7.09
CA SER A 64 4.14 10.47 5.71
C SER A 64 5.35 9.55 5.52
N GLY A 65 5.27 8.70 4.50
CA GLY A 65 6.34 7.78 4.16
C GLY A 65 6.14 7.15 2.80
N SER A 66 7.20 6.50 2.31
CA SER A 66 7.20 5.74 1.06
C SER A 66 7.73 4.33 1.29
N TYR A 67 7.19 3.38 0.55
CA TYR A 67 7.46 1.96 0.69
C TYR A 67 7.63 1.35 -0.69
N LEU A 68 8.68 0.55 -0.88
CA LEU A 68 8.85 -0.22 -2.11
C LEU A 68 7.70 -1.22 -2.26
N ILE A 69 7.34 -1.51 -3.51
CA ILE A 69 6.33 -2.55 -3.83
C ILE A 69 7.02 -3.92 -3.87
N VAL A 70 8.25 -4.03 -4.40
CA VAL A 70 8.99 -5.30 -4.51
C VAL A 70 10.45 -5.13 -4.07
N PRO A 71 10.90 -5.82 -2.99
CA PRO A 71 10.05 -6.38 -1.93
C PRO A 71 9.30 -5.27 -1.17
N VAL A 72 8.20 -5.60 -0.50
CA VAL A 72 7.47 -4.61 0.32
C VAL A 72 8.32 -4.23 1.53
N GLN A 73 8.88 -3.02 1.50
CA GLN A 73 9.73 -2.51 2.59
C GLN A 73 9.69 -0.99 2.68
N LYS A 74 9.90 -0.48 3.90
CA LYS A 74 10.04 0.96 4.12
C LYS A 74 11.21 1.51 3.32
N ARG A 75 10.97 2.59 2.59
CA ARG A 75 12.00 3.36 1.90
C ARG A 75 12.34 4.63 2.67
N ASP A 76 11.34 5.40 3.05
CA ASP A 76 11.49 6.66 3.79
C ASP A 76 10.23 6.97 4.62
N GLY A 77 10.32 7.86 5.60
CA GLY A 77 9.17 8.40 6.34
C GLY A 77 9.29 8.36 7.87
N ASN A 78 8.36 9.04 8.53
CA ASN A 78 8.37 9.31 9.97
C ASN A 78 7.41 8.42 10.79
N PHE A 79 6.91 7.33 10.22
CA PHE A 79 6.05 6.36 10.92
C PHE A 79 6.79 5.57 12.00
N SER A 80 6.09 5.31 13.12
CA SER A 80 6.56 4.46 14.22
C SER A 80 6.81 3.01 13.78
N SER A 81 7.61 2.25 14.53
CA SER A 81 7.86 0.83 14.24
C SER A 81 6.57 -0.01 14.20
N LYS A 82 5.57 0.33 15.00
CA LYS A 82 4.25 -0.34 14.98
C LYS A 82 3.49 -0.03 13.70
N ASP A 83 3.47 1.23 13.28
CA ASP A 83 2.78 1.65 12.06
C ASP A 83 3.46 1.11 10.79
N ASN A 84 4.80 1.12 10.76
CA ASN A 84 5.56 0.53 9.65
C ASN A 84 5.19 -0.95 9.45
N LYS A 85 5.00 -1.72 10.53
CA LYS A 85 4.57 -3.13 10.43
C LYS A 85 3.17 -3.28 9.83
N ILE A 86 2.22 -2.43 10.23
CA ILE A 86 0.85 -2.44 9.70
C ILE A 86 0.87 -2.11 8.20
N ILE A 87 1.62 -1.07 7.83
CA ILE A 87 1.74 -0.61 6.44
C ILE A 87 2.40 -1.68 5.55
N ILE A 88 3.49 -2.29 6.01
CA ILE A 88 4.16 -3.37 5.27
C ILE A 88 3.22 -4.56 5.08
N ASN A 89 2.51 -4.97 6.13
CA ASN A 89 1.56 -6.08 6.02
C ASN A 89 0.40 -5.76 5.06
N TRP A 90 -0.12 -4.53 5.08
CA TRP A 90 -1.10 -4.08 4.09
C TRP A 90 -0.53 -4.14 2.68
N GLY A 91 0.69 -3.65 2.48
CA GLY A 91 1.37 -3.66 1.18
C GLY A 91 1.61 -5.07 0.65
N ILE A 92 1.95 -6.02 1.53
CA ILE A 92 2.08 -7.45 1.17
C ILE A 92 0.72 -8.02 0.75
N ALA A 93 -0.34 -7.74 1.52
CA ALA A 93 -1.68 -8.25 1.24
C ALA A 93 -2.29 -7.70 -0.06
N HIS A 94 -1.83 -6.54 -0.53
CA HIS A 94 -2.33 -5.86 -1.73
C HIS A 94 -1.24 -5.69 -2.81
N GLN A 95 -0.17 -6.49 -2.74
CA GLN A 95 1.01 -6.31 -3.57
C GLN A 95 0.67 -6.37 -5.07
N ASP A 96 -0.20 -7.30 -5.47
CA ASP A 96 -0.64 -7.48 -6.86
C ASP A 96 -1.34 -6.21 -7.39
N ILE A 97 -2.25 -5.63 -6.60
CA ILE A 97 -2.96 -4.39 -6.96
C ILE A 97 -1.97 -3.22 -7.09
N LEU A 98 -1.01 -3.13 -6.17
CA LEU A 98 0.03 -2.10 -6.22
C LEU A 98 0.90 -2.23 -7.48
N ILE A 99 1.24 -3.45 -7.88
CA ILE A 99 1.99 -3.72 -9.12
C ILE A 99 1.18 -3.33 -10.34
N CYS A 100 -0.07 -3.81 -10.45
CA CYS A 100 -0.94 -3.47 -11.57
C CYS A 100 -1.10 -1.95 -11.72
N LYS A 101 -1.35 -1.25 -10.60
CA LYS A 101 -1.51 0.21 -10.63
C LYS A 101 -0.22 0.94 -10.96
N TRP A 102 0.92 0.49 -10.42
CA TRP A 102 2.22 1.04 -10.77
C TRP A 102 2.49 0.88 -12.27
N ASN A 103 2.33 -0.32 -12.81
CA ASN A 103 2.60 -0.62 -14.23
C ASN A 103 1.64 0.16 -15.15
N SER A 104 0.38 0.35 -14.75
CA SER A 104 -0.58 1.19 -15.48
C SER A 104 -0.17 2.66 -15.53
N LEU A 105 0.41 3.19 -14.44
CA LEU A 105 0.82 4.59 -14.34
C LEU A 105 2.25 4.85 -14.87
N HIS A 106 3.10 3.84 -14.84
CA HIS A 106 4.53 3.89 -15.19
C HIS A 106 4.90 2.72 -16.10
N PRO A 107 4.34 2.64 -17.33
CA PRO A 107 4.60 1.52 -18.24
C PRO A 107 6.07 1.41 -18.68
N ASP A 108 6.85 2.51 -18.57
CA ASP A 108 8.29 2.54 -18.81
C ASP A 108 9.13 1.96 -17.66
N LYS A 109 8.50 1.64 -16.52
CA LYS A 109 9.14 1.16 -15.27
C LYS A 109 8.42 -0.05 -14.70
N GLU A 110 7.96 -0.91 -15.60
CA GLU A 110 7.17 -2.08 -15.25
C GLU A 110 7.87 -2.94 -14.20
N ILE A 111 7.16 -3.26 -13.13
CA ILE A 111 7.57 -4.28 -12.18
C ILE A 111 7.23 -5.62 -12.80
N ILE A 112 8.26 -6.40 -13.14
CA ILE A 112 8.14 -7.78 -13.63
C ILE A 112 8.50 -8.72 -12.48
N ILE A 113 7.54 -9.54 -12.04
CA ILE A 113 7.81 -10.66 -11.13
C ILE A 113 8.15 -11.88 -11.99
N ASN A 114 9.42 -12.29 -11.98
CA ASN A 114 9.78 -13.60 -12.50
C ASN A 114 9.37 -14.63 -11.44
N GLY A 115 8.42 -15.50 -11.79
CA GLY A 115 7.95 -16.60 -10.96
C GLY A 115 9.01 -17.69 -10.74
#